data_AF-A0A820FAZ9-F1
#
_entry.id   AF-A0A820FAZ9-F1
#
_cell.length_a   1.000
_cell.length_b   1.000
_cell.length_c   1.000
_cell.angle_alpha   90.00
_cell.angle_beta   90.00
_cell.angle_gamma   90.00
#
_symmetry.space_group_name_H-M   'P 1'
#
loop_
_entity.id
_entity.type
_entity.pdbx_description
1 polymer ?
#
loop_
_entity_poly.entity_id
_entity_poly.type
_entity_poly.pdbx_seq_one_letter_code
_entity_poly.pdbx_strand_id
1 'polypeptide(L)' 'MHHSQKKEIRKTVAQLNKTTSDLVFHYGFNMNFDGGISIGLALIYDTLDFAKK' A
#
# COMPACT_ATOMS: atom_id res chain seq x y z
N MET A 1 -12.02 -7.76 12.73
CA MET A 1 -11.86 -8.16 11.32
C MET A 1 -10.99 -7.16 10.52
N HIS A 2 -9.86 -6.66 11.08
CA HIS A 2 -9.04 -5.59 10.49
C HIS A 2 -8.02 -6.03 9.40
N HIS A 3 -8.13 -7.26 8.89
CA HIS A 3 -7.05 -7.87 8.08
C HIS A 3 -7.21 -7.72 6.56
N SER A 4 -8.37 -7.28 6.05
CA SER A 4 -8.65 -7.26 4.60
C SER A 4 -8.20 -5.99 3.88
N GLN A 5 -8.46 -4.80 4.45
CA GLN A 5 -8.18 -3.51 3.78
C GLN A 5 -6.72 -3.35 3.39
N LYS A 6 -5.79 -3.73 4.27
CA LYS A 6 -4.35 -3.62 3.97
C LYS A 6 -3.94 -4.45 2.75
N LYS A 7 -4.55 -5.63 2.53
CA LYS A 7 -4.24 -6.49 1.38
C LYS A 7 -4.87 -5.97 0.09
N GLU A 8 -6.11 -5.50 0.17
CA GLU A 8 -6.82 -4.94 -0.99
C GLU A 8 -6.12 -3.68 -1.51
N ILE A 9 -5.69 -2.78 -0.62
CA ILE A 9 -4.98 -1.56 -1.04
C ILE A 9 -3.68 -1.91 -1.77
N ARG A 10 -2.92 -2.93 -1.32
CA ARG A 10 -1.71 -3.34 -2.06
C ARG A 10 -2.03 -3.87 -3.44
N LYS A 11 -3.12 -4.63 -3.56
CA LYS A 11 -3.53 -5.20 -4.83
C LYS A 11 -3.94 -4.10 -5.82
N THR A 12 -4.73 -3.13 -5.36
CA THR A 12 -5.17 -2.00 -6.18
C THR A 12 -3.98 -1.14 -6.61
N VAL A 13 -3.08 -0.79 -5.69
CA VAL A 13 -1.89 0.03 -6.00
C VAL A 13 -0.94 -0.70 -6.96
N ALA A 14 -0.73 -2.00 -6.77
CA ALA A 14 0.06 -2.83 -7.68
C ALA A 14 -0.55 -2.88 -9.08
N GLN A 15 -1.88 -3.03 -9.18
CA GLN A 15 -2.58 -3.07 -10.46
C GLN A 15 -2.54 -1.72 -11.20
N LEU A 16 -2.66 -0.60 -10.48
CA LEU A 16 -2.56 0.74 -11.05
C LEU A 16 -1.16 1.03 -11.59
N ASN A 17 -0.12 0.60 -10.88
CA ASN A 17 1.27 0.89 -11.23
C ASN A 17 1.92 -0.20 -12.09
N LYS A 18 1.18 -1.25 -12.48
CA LYS A 18 1.69 -2.42 -13.23
C LYS A 18 2.89 -3.08 -12.55
N THR A 19 2.98 -2.98 -11.23
CA THR A 19 4.04 -3.59 -10.42
C THR A 19 3.52 -4.81 -9.68
N THR A 20 4.42 -5.66 -9.21
CA THR A 20 4.06 -6.79 -8.34
C THR A 20 3.81 -6.32 -6.93
N SER A 21 2.82 -6.91 -6.25
CA SER A 21 2.44 -6.53 -4.89
C SER A 21 3.54 -6.70 -3.85
N ASP A 22 4.55 -7.52 -4.14
CA ASP A 22 5.70 -7.78 -3.27
C ASP A 22 6.67 -6.61 -3.19
N LEU A 23 6.59 -5.68 -4.15
CA LEU A 23 7.41 -4.47 -4.23
C LEU A 23 6.72 -3.23 -3.64
N VAL A 24 5.46 -3.37 -3.20
CA VAL A 24 4.64 -2.24 -2.72
C VAL A 24 4.52 -2.28 -1.19
N PHE A 25 5.23 -1.37 -0.53
CA PHE A 25 5.26 -1.23 0.92
C PHE A 25 4.39 -0.05 1.35
N HIS A 26 3.34 -0.32 2.12
CA HIS A 26 2.40 0.71 2.55
C HIS A 26 2.70 1.10 4.00
N TYR A 27 2.84 2.40 4.25
CA TYR A 27 3.17 2.94 5.57
C TYR A 27 2.17 4.04 5.96
N GLY A 28 1.78 4.03 7.25
CA GLY A 28 0.99 5.10 7.85
C GLY A 28 -0.36 5.33 7.18
N PHE A 29 -1.36 4.52 7.51
CA PHE A 29 -2.75 4.82 7.15
C PHE A 29 -3.37 5.64 8.26
N ASN A 30 -3.63 6.92 7.97
CA ASN A 30 -4.45 7.75 8.83
C ASN A 30 -5.88 7.75 8.25
N MET A 31 -6.74 6.99 8.93
CA MET A 31 -8.16 6.99 8.64
C MET A 31 -8.77 8.16 9.40
N ASN A 32 -9.20 9.19 8.68
CA ASN A 32 -10.01 10.24 9.30
C ASN A 32 -11.38 9.63 9.60
N PHE A 33 -11.69 9.52 10.90
CA PHE A 33 -12.92 8.86 11.38
C PHE A 33 -14.20 9.61 11.00
N ASP A 34 -14.07 10.85 10.47
CA ASP A 34 -15.16 11.80 10.27
C ASP A 34 -15.51 12.10 8.80
N GLY A 35 -15.01 11.31 7.84
CA GLY A 35 -15.28 11.59 6.41
C GLY A 35 -15.10 10.43 5.44
N GLY A 36 -14.79 9.22 5.92
CA GLY A 36 -14.61 8.04 5.05
C GLY A 36 -13.37 8.10 4.14
N ILE A 37 -12.61 9.20 4.17
CA ILE A 37 -11.38 9.37 3.41
C ILE A 37 -10.23 8.82 4.24
N SER A 38 -9.60 7.77 3.73
CA SER A 38 -8.37 7.22 4.30
C SER A 38 -7.19 7.71 3.48
N ILE A 39 -6.26 8.40 4.13
CA ILE A 39 -5.03 8.88 3.50
C ILE A 39 -3.89 7.98 3.97
N GLY A 40 -3.07 7.52 3.02
CA GLY A 40 -1.92 6.68 3.32
C GLY A 40 -0.83 6.86 2.29
N LEU A 41 0.39 6.50 2.68
CA LEU A 41 1.56 6.54 1.80
C LEU A 41 1.97 5.11 1.44
N ALA A 42 2.45 4.95 0.21
CA ALA A 42 3.02 3.69 -0.26
C ALA A 42 4.32 3.97 -1.01
N LEU A 43 5.33 3.14 -0.74
CA LEU A 43 6.59 3.11 -1.45
C LEU A 43 6.53 1.95 -2.44
N ILE A 44 6.82 2.25 -3.70
CA ILE A 44 6.90 1.28 -4.79
C ILE A 44 8.37 1.22 -5.20
N TYR A 45 8.96 0.04 -5.13
CA TYR A 45 10.33 -0.20 -5.58
C TYR A 45 10.33 -0.93 -6.91
N ASP A 46 11.36 -0.69 -7.73
CA ASP A 46 11.55 -1.44 -8.98
C ASP A 46 12.16 -2.83 -8.72
N THR A 47 13.02 -2.96 -7.70
CA THR A 47 13.65 -4.24 -7.33
C THR A 47 13.64 -4.46 -5.82
N LEU A 48 13.67 -5.73 -5.41
CA LEU A 48 13.69 -6.13 -3.99
C LEU A 48 15.00 -5.74 -3.29
N ASP A 49 16.08 -5.53 -4.03
CA ASP A 49 17.37 -5.13 -3.48
C ASP A 49 17.32 -3.69 -2.92
N PHE A 50 16.55 -2.80 -3.56
CA PHE A 50 16.31 -1.46 -3.01
C PHE A 50 15.43 -1.46 -1.76
N ALA A 51 14.55 -2.46 -1.63
CA ALA A 51 13.63 -2.55 -0.49
C ALA A 51 14.31 -3.05 0.81
N LYS A 52 15.50 -3.66 0.73
CA LYS A 52 16.22 -4.26 1.87
C LYS A 52 17.35 -3.41 2.43
N LYS A 53 17.64 -2.26 1.82
CA LYS A 53 18.73 -1.37 2.21
C LYS A 53 18.29 -0.41 3.30
#